data_AF-A0A0C3PR51-F1
#
_entry.id   AF-A0A0C3PR51-F1
#
_cell.length_a   1.000
_cell.length_b   1.000
_cell.length_c   1.000
_cell.angle_alpha   90.00
_cell.angle_beta   90.00
_cell.angle_gamma   90.00
#
_symmetry.space_group_name_H-M   'P 1'
#
loop_
_entity.id
_entity.type
_entity.pdbx_description
1 polymer ?
#
loop_
_entity_poly.entity_id
_entity_poly.type
_entity_poly.pdbx_seq_one_letter_code
_entity_poly.pdbx_strand_id
1 'polypeptide(L)'
;QVRGKIKDAARARTGDTYGFDDRPRMEQKNRRRYIALIEQDAYTYAKPESLQGPYYHPLCYKILKTCFFSRAGDDGVAFSDFFSPIRPETIALVFTAVRYKLMFGYLDH
;
A
#
# COMPACT_ATOMS: atom_id res chain seq x y z
N GLN A 1 13.48 -3.06 12.19
CA GLN A 1 13.48 -1.70 11.58
C GLN A 1 12.12 -1.46 10.89
N VAL A 2 11.49 -0.30 11.11
CA VAL A 2 10.13 0.06 10.65
C VAL A 2 9.89 -0.16 9.15
N ARG A 3 10.89 0.12 8.30
CA ARG A 3 10.83 -0.11 6.85
C ARG A 3 10.50 -1.56 6.48
N GLY A 4 11.04 -2.53 7.21
CA GLY A 4 10.77 -3.96 7.00
C GLY A 4 9.30 -4.29 7.26
N LYS A 5 8.76 -3.86 8.41
CA LYS A 5 7.35 -4.06 8.78
C LYS A 5 6.39 -3.48 7.73
N ILE A 6 6.66 -2.27 7.24
CA ILE A 6 5.83 -1.62 6.21
C ILE A 6 5.89 -2.40 4.89
N LYS A 7 7.09 -2.85 4.47
CA LYS A 7 7.27 -3.64 3.25
C LYS A 7 6.49 -4.96 3.32
N ASP A 8 6.57 -5.66 4.44
CA ASP A 8 5.89 -6.94 4.63
C ASP A 8 4.37 -6.76 4.67
N ALA A 9 3.88 -5.72 5.34
CA ALA A 9 2.47 -5.36 5.36
C ALA A 9 1.95 -4.96 3.97
N ALA A 10 2.73 -4.20 3.20
CA ALA A 10 2.41 -3.87 1.82
C ALA A 10 2.34 -5.14 0.96
N ARG A 11 3.32 -6.05 1.08
CA ARG A 11 3.33 -7.34 0.36
C ARG A 11 2.08 -8.16 0.66
N ALA A 12 1.71 -8.28 1.92
CA ALA A 12 0.57 -9.09 2.34
C ALA A 12 -0.80 -8.53 1.89
N ARG A 13 -0.90 -7.22 1.65
CA ARG A 13 -2.21 -6.56 1.43
C ARG A 13 -2.41 -6.04 0.01
N THR A 14 -1.35 -5.79 -0.74
CA THR A 14 -1.43 -5.19 -2.09
C THR A 14 -2.14 -6.10 -3.08
N GLY A 15 -1.83 -7.40 -3.08
CA GLY A 15 -2.44 -8.38 -3.98
C GLY A 15 -3.97 -8.42 -3.82
N ASP A 16 -4.44 -8.71 -2.61
CA ASP A 16 -5.87 -8.78 -2.27
C ASP A 16 -6.60 -7.46 -2.53
N THR A 17 -5.98 -6.33 -2.17
CA THR A 17 -6.62 -5.01 -2.29
C THR A 17 -6.93 -4.65 -3.75
N TYR A 18 -6.02 -5.00 -4.65
CA TYR A 18 -6.19 -4.75 -6.08
C TYR A 18 -6.71 -5.99 -6.82
N GLY A 19 -7.03 -7.07 -6.12
CA GLY A 19 -7.59 -8.30 -6.71
C GLY A 19 -6.66 -8.98 -7.73
N PHE A 20 -5.35 -8.86 -7.55
CA PHE A 20 -4.39 -9.65 -8.34
C PHE A 20 -4.55 -11.13 -8.02
N ASP A 21 -4.29 -11.98 -9.01
CA ASP A 21 -4.53 -13.42 -8.94
C ASP A 21 -3.38 -14.19 -9.58
N ASP A 22 -2.71 -15.05 -8.81
CA ASP A 22 -1.48 -15.73 -9.23
C ASP A 22 -1.71 -16.89 -10.21
N ARG A 23 -2.96 -17.19 -10.58
CA ARG A 23 -3.26 -18.22 -11.57
C ARG A 23 -2.70 -17.81 -12.95
N PRO A 24 -1.98 -18.69 -13.69
CA PRO A 24 -1.34 -18.33 -14.96
C PRO A 24 -2.27 -17.67 -15.99
N ARG A 25 -3.52 -18.15 -16.09
CA ARG A 25 -4.54 -17.58 -16.99
C ARG A 25 -4.89 -16.10 -16.71
N MET A 26 -4.52 -15.57 -15.56
CA MET A 26 -4.83 -14.21 -15.10
C MET A 26 -3.72 -13.22 -15.42
N GLU A 27 -2.58 -13.67 -15.96
CA GLU A 27 -1.39 -12.85 -16.22
C GLU A 27 -1.72 -11.57 -17.02
N GLN A 28 -2.43 -11.70 -18.15
CA GLN A 28 -2.79 -10.53 -18.97
C GLN A 28 -3.69 -9.54 -18.20
N LYS A 29 -4.61 -10.04 -17.36
CA LYS A 29 -5.49 -9.20 -16.54
C LYS A 29 -4.70 -8.50 -15.43
N ASN A 30 -3.79 -9.21 -14.78
CA ASN A 30 -2.88 -8.65 -13.77
C ASN A 30 -2.01 -7.55 -14.40
N ARG A 31 -1.44 -7.78 -15.59
CA ARG A 31 -0.63 -6.79 -16.30
C ARG A 31 -1.41 -5.52 -16.61
N ARG A 32 -2.64 -5.63 -17.13
CA ARG A 32 -3.51 -4.46 -17.38
C ARG A 32 -3.80 -3.70 -16.11
N ARG A 33 -4.06 -4.41 -15.01
CA ARG A 33 -4.34 -3.78 -13.72
C ARG A 33 -3.11 -3.10 -13.13
N TYR A 34 -1.94 -3.72 -13.22
CA TYR A 34 -0.67 -3.11 -12.85
C TYR A 34 -0.46 -1.79 -13.59
N ILE A 35 -0.62 -1.79 -14.92
CA ILE A 35 -0.47 -0.59 -15.74
C ILE A 35 -1.44 0.51 -15.27
N ALA A 36 -2.73 0.19 -15.12
CA ALA A 36 -3.74 1.15 -14.69
C ALA A 36 -3.47 1.73 -13.29
N LEU A 37 -2.85 0.96 -12.39
CA LEU A 37 -2.52 1.43 -11.04
C LEU A 37 -1.29 2.32 -10.99
N ILE A 38 -0.28 2.04 -11.82
CA ILE A 38 0.98 2.82 -11.86
C ILE A 38 0.82 4.09 -12.70
N GLU A 39 -0.03 4.05 -13.73
CA GLU A 39 -0.38 5.21 -14.51
C GLU A 39 -0.96 6.31 -13.60
N GLN A 40 -0.37 7.51 -13.68
CA GLN A 40 -0.74 8.67 -12.87
C GLN A 40 -0.72 8.43 -11.35
N ASP A 41 0.05 7.45 -10.88
CA ASP A 41 0.08 7.02 -9.47
C ASP A 41 -1.32 6.71 -8.90
N ALA A 42 -2.21 6.13 -9.72
CA ALA A 42 -3.60 5.83 -9.36
C ALA A 42 -3.74 4.99 -8.08
N TYR A 43 -2.76 4.14 -7.75
CA TYR A 43 -2.69 3.39 -6.48
C TYR A 43 -2.68 4.25 -5.21
N THR A 44 -2.44 5.56 -5.32
CA THR A 44 -2.48 6.49 -4.19
C THR A 44 -3.88 7.05 -3.91
N TYR A 45 -4.80 6.95 -4.87
CA TYR A 45 -6.12 7.58 -4.82
C TYR A 45 -7.14 6.73 -4.05
N ALA A 46 -8.11 7.36 -3.40
CA ALA A 46 -9.22 6.65 -2.75
C ALA A 46 -10.03 5.80 -3.75
N LYS A 47 -10.20 6.31 -4.97
CA LYS A 47 -10.77 5.59 -6.11
C LYS A 47 -9.81 5.67 -7.30
N PRO A 48 -8.98 4.63 -7.53
CA PRO A 48 -7.98 4.63 -8.60
C PRO A 48 -8.58 4.84 -10.00
N GLU A 49 -9.68 4.15 -10.31
CA GLU A 49 -10.35 4.18 -11.64
C GLU A 49 -10.80 5.58 -12.07
N SER A 50 -11.13 6.45 -11.11
CA SER A 50 -11.64 7.80 -11.36
C SER A 50 -10.69 8.90 -10.91
N LEU A 51 -9.48 8.55 -10.42
CA LEU A 51 -8.50 9.48 -9.84
C LEU A 51 -9.11 10.44 -8.81
N GLN A 52 -9.99 9.92 -7.94
CA GLN A 52 -10.63 10.72 -6.88
C GLN A 52 -9.96 10.50 -5.52
N GLY A 53 -9.75 11.59 -4.78
CA GLY A 53 -9.19 11.56 -3.43
C GLY A 53 -7.70 11.15 -3.42
N PRO A 54 -6.79 11.98 -3.97
CA PRO A 54 -5.36 11.67 -4.02
C PRO A 54 -4.79 11.45 -2.61
N TYR A 55 -3.90 10.47 -2.46
CA TYR A 55 -3.25 10.10 -1.20
C TYR A 55 -4.18 9.54 -0.10
N TYR A 56 -5.45 9.25 -0.42
CA TYR A 56 -6.43 8.68 0.51
C TYR A 56 -6.76 7.21 0.24
N HIS A 57 -5.93 6.46 -0.50
CA HIS A 57 -6.19 5.04 -0.72
C HIS A 57 -6.35 4.30 0.63
N PRO A 58 -7.45 3.55 0.89
CA PRO A 58 -7.70 2.86 2.16
C PRO A 58 -6.61 1.87 2.58
N LEU A 59 -5.80 1.44 1.61
CA LEU A 59 -4.64 0.57 1.83
C LEU A 59 -3.58 1.25 2.71
N CYS A 60 -3.37 2.56 2.55
CA CYS A 60 -2.43 3.32 3.36
C CYS A 60 -2.81 3.24 4.84
N TYR A 61 -4.07 3.54 5.17
CA TYR A 61 -4.59 3.42 6.52
C TYR A 61 -4.46 1.98 7.06
N LYS A 62 -4.82 0.96 6.27
CA LYS A 62 -4.70 -0.44 6.68
C LYS A 62 -3.26 -0.82 7.03
N ILE A 63 -2.28 -0.37 6.25
CA ILE A 63 -0.86 -0.61 6.51
C ILE A 63 -0.42 0.12 7.78
N LEU A 64 -0.72 1.42 7.90
CA LEU A 64 -0.38 2.22 9.09
C LEU A 64 -0.96 1.61 10.37
N LYS A 65 -2.25 1.26 10.35
CA LYS A 65 -2.92 0.60 11.47
C LYS A 65 -2.24 -0.71 11.85
N THR A 66 -1.89 -1.54 10.87
CA THR A 66 -1.24 -2.83 11.12
C THR A 66 0.17 -2.67 11.68
N CYS A 67 0.93 -1.67 11.21
CA CYS A 67 2.33 -1.50 11.57
C CYS A 67 2.52 -0.77 12.90
N PHE A 68 1.61 0.14 13.26
CA PHE A 68 1.81 1.07 14.37
C PHE A 68 0.67 1.10 15.39
N PHE A 69 -0.51 0.55 15.11
CA PHE A 69 -1.70 0.71 15.97
C PHE A 69 -2.51 -0.59 16.12
N SER A 70 -1.86 -1.75 15.99
CA SER A 70 -2.54 -3.04 16.02
C SER A 70 -2.76 -3.52 17.46
N ARG A 71 -1.84 -3.16 18.37
CA ARG A 71 -1.82 -3.58 19.77
C ARG A 71 -1.55 -2.40 20.70
N ALA A 72 -1.97 -2.52 21.96
CA ALA A 72 -1.81 -1.47 22.96
C ALA A 72 -0.35 -1.05 23.22
N GLY A 73 0.62 -1.93 22.95
CA GLY A 73 2.05 -1.64 23.10
C GLY A 73 2.75 -1.22 21.80
N ASP A 74 2.03 -1.06 20.69
CA ASP A 74 2.66 -0.63 19.44
C ASP A 74 3.04 0.86 19.50
N ASP A 75 4.06 1.24 18.71
CA ASP A 75 4.65 2.58 18.74
C ASP A 75 3.62 3.71 18.55
N GLY A 76 2.60 3.51 17.70
CA GLY A 76 1.55 4.50 17.47
C GLY A 76 0.57 4.66 18.63
N VAL A 77 0.47 3.66 19.51
CA VAL A 77 -0.34 3.75 20.74
C VAL A 77 0.50 4.31 21.88
N ALA A 78 1.72 3.81 22.07
CA ALA A 78 2.62 4.25 23.14
C ALA A 78 3.12 5.70 22.95
N PHE A 79 3.27 6.14 21.70
CA PHE A 79 3.80 7.45 21.34
C PHE A 79 2.84 8.20 20.40
N SER A 80 1.55 8.23 20.74
CA SER A 80 0.48 8.80 19.89
C SER A 80 0.76 10.22 19.39
N ASP A 81 1.42 11.03 20.21
CA ASP A 81 1.75 12.43 19.89
C ASP A 81 2.68 12.54 18.68
N PHE A 82 3.51 11.54 18.41
CA PHE A 82 4.39 11.49 17.24
C PHE A 82 3.66 11.09 15.95
N PHE A 83 2.42 10.59 16.06
CA PHE A 83 1.59 10.15 14.95
C PHE A 83 0.33 11.01 14.77
N SER A 84 0.19 12.11 15.51
CA SER A 84 -0.94 13.02 15.42
C SER A 84 -0.50 14.46 15.15
N PRO A 85 -0.51 14.93 13.88
CA PRO A 85 -0.88 14.19 12.67
C PRO A 85 0.22 13.24 12.19
N ILE A 86 -0.16 12.22 11.40
CA ILE A 86 0.83 11.34 10.76
C ILE A 86 1.67 12.17 9.80
N ARG A 87 2.99 12.12 9.97
CA ARG A 87 3.95 12.84 9.14
C ARG A 87 3.85 12.43 7.66
N PRO A 88 3.86 13.37 6.71
CA PRO A 88 3.78 13.07 5.28
C PRO A 88 4.81 12.06 4.78
N GLU A 89 6.01 12.05 5.36
CA GLU A 89 7.10 11.11 5.03
C GLU A 89 6.71 9.67 5.33
N THR A 90 5.88 9.45 6.36
CA THR A 90 5.39 8.11 6.71
C THR A 90 4.36 7.64 5.69
N ILE A 91 3.48 8.55 5.24
CA ILE A 91 2.50 8.28 4.17
C ILE A 91 3.23 7.98 2.86
N ALA A 92 4.20 8.81 2.49
CA ALA A 92 5.04 8.64 1.30
C ALA A 92 5.79 7.30 1.34
N LEU A 93 6.32 6.90 2.51
CA LEU A 93 6.99 5.61 2.69
C LEU A 93 6.04 4.43 2.47
N VAL A 94 4.80 4.51 2.95
CA VAL A 94 3.79 3.48 2.73
C VAL A 94 3.45 3.35 1.25
N PHE A 95 3.18 4.47 0.56
CA PHE A 95 2.91 4.44 -0.88
C PHE A 95 4.10 3.96 -1.70
N THR A 96 5.32 4.34 -1.31
CA THR A 96 6.55 3.83 -1.94
C THR A 96 6.66 2.31 -1.80
N ALA A 97 6.34 1.75 -0.63
CA ALA A 97 6.35 0.31 -0.41
C ALA A 97 5.29 -0.41 -1.26
N VAL A 98 4.09 0.17 -1.42
CA VAL A 98 3.05 -0.36 -2.31
C VAL A 98 3.52 -0.33 -3.76
N ARG A 99 4.07 0.80 -4.23
CA ARG A 99 4.63 0.94 -5.59
C ARG A 99 5.74 -0.08 -5.84
N TYR A 100 6.67 -0.24 -4.89
CA TYR A 100 7.72 -1.24 -4.96
C TYR A 100 7.14 -2.65 -5.13
N LYS A 101 6.12 -3.01 -4.33
CA LYS A 101 5.47 -4.32 -4.45
C LYS A 101 4.74 -4.52 -5.78
N LEU A 102 4.11 -3.48 -6.33
CA LEU A 102 3.46 -3.55 -7.64
C LEU A 102 4.50 -3.77 -8.75
N MET A 103 5.64 -3.07 -8.69
CA MET A 103 6.69 -3.16 -9.70
C MET A 103 7.38 -4.54 -9.70
N PHE A 104 7.90 -4.99 -8.55
CA PHE A 104 8.61 -6.28 -8.45
C PHE A 104 7.68 -7.49 -8.30
N GLY A 105 6.39 -7.27 -8.04
CA GLY A 105 5.43 -8.37 -7.94
C GLY A 105 4.96 -8.91 -9.29
N TYR A 106 5.05 -8.10 -10.35
CA TYR A 106 4.41 -8.39 -11.64
C TYR A 106 5.29 -8.09 -12.86
N LEU A 107 6.57 -7.74 -12.64
CA LEU A 107 7.61 -7.68 -13.69
C LEU A 107 8.59 -8.86 -13.64
N ASP A 108 8.57 -9.67 -12.57
CA ASP A 108 9.52 -10.79 -12.36
C ASP A 108 8.95 -12.19 -12.75
N HIS A 109 7.91 -12.23 -13.59
CA HIS A 109 7.36 -13.47 -14.15
C HIS A 109 7.38 -13.47 -15.68
#